data_AF-A0A7C8ZHA3-F1
#
_entry.id   AF-A0A7C8ZHA3-F1
#
_cell.length_a   1.000
_cell.length_b   1.000
_cell.length_c   1.000
_cell.angle_alpha   90.00
_cell.angle_beta   90.00
_cell.angle_gamma   90.00
#
_symmetry.space_group_name_H-M   'P 1'
#
loop_
_entity.id
_entity.type
_entity.pdbx_description
1 polymer ?
#
loop_
_entity_poly.entity_id
_entity_poly.type
_entity_poly.pdbx_seq_one_letter_code
_entity_poly.pdbx_strand_id
1 'polypeptide(L)'
;SDSLVKMAERIGFWVEVVKPDRTTELAKIYRSLNASDVMVGVHGAAMTHFLFLRPGSVFIQVIPLGTDWAAQTYYGEPAIKLGLKYIGYKILPRESSLYYDYDRHDPVLRDPESVNKKGWDYTKKIYLEKQTVRLDLKRFSRRLIRAYDYLVSKSGQVPSLQAQ
;
A
#
# COMPACT_ATOMS: atom_id res chain seq x y z
N SER A 1 -3.65 -6.23 -12.21
CA SER A 1 -2.31 -6.60 -11.68
C SER A 1 -1.23 -6.39 -12.71
N ASP A 2 -1.41 -6.89 -13.94
CA ASP A 2 -0.32 -7.08 -14.89
C ASP A 2 0.32 -5.77 -15.37
N SER A 3 -0.48 -4.70 -15.48
CA SER A 3 0.05 -3.37 -15.81
C SER A 3 0.90 -2.77 -14.68
N LEU A 4 0.60 -3.08 -13.42
CA LEU A 4 1.40 -2.65 -12.26
C LEU A 4 2.72 -3.43 -12.20
N VAL A 5 2.67 -4.74 -12.44
CA VAL A 5 3.86 -5.60 -12.52
C VAL A 5 4.81 -5.09 -13.60
N LYS A 6 4.34 -4.94 -14.85
CA LYS A 6 5.14 -4.42 -15.97
C LYS A 6 5.73 -3.04 -15.69
N MET A 7 5.01 -2.19 -14.96
CA MET A 7 5.50 -0.87 -14.59
C MET A 7 6.63 -0.94 -13.54
N ALA A 8 6.48 -1.79 -12.53
CA ALA A 8 7.52 -2.02 -11.53
C ALA A 8 8.78 -2.65 -12.16
N GLU A 9 8.61 -3.63 -13.04
CA GLU A 9 9.72 -4.24 -13.80
C GLU A 9 10.47 -3.21 -14.66
N ARG A 10 9.76 -2.31 -15.35
CA ARG A 10 10.38 -1.22 -16.12
C ARG A 10 11.17 -0.22 -15.26
N ILE A 11 10.81 -0.07 -13.99
CA ILE A 11 11.57 0.77 -13.04
C ILE A 11 12.83 0.05 -12.55
N GLY A 12 12.87 -1.28 -12.66
CA GLY A 12 14.02 -2.11 -12.26
C GLY A 12 13.75 -3.03 -11.08
N PHE A 13 12.48 -3.22 -10.67
CA PHE A 13 12.13 -4.20 -9.64
C PHE A 13 11.98 -5.61 -10.21
N TRP A 14 12.45 -6.61 -9.47
CA TRP A 14 11.98 -7.98 -9.66
C TRP A 14 10.67 -8.15 -8.87
N VAL A 15 9.62 -8.65 -9.52
CA VAL A 15 8.26 -8.63 -8.97
C VAL A 15 7.73 -10.04 -8.74
N GLU A 16 7.40 -10.33 -7.48
CA GLU A 16 6.60 -11.50 -7.10
C GLU A 16 5.17 -11.07 -6.78
N VAL A 17 4.18 -11.76 -7.34
CA VAL A 17 2.76 -11.51 -7.04
C VAL A 17 2.27 -12.56 -6.05
N VAL A 18 2.19 -12.19 -4.78
CA VAL A 18 1.64 -13.05 -3.73
C VAL A 18 0.12 -12.88 -3.67
N LYS A 19 -0.62 -13.96 -3.94
CA LYS A 19 -2.09 -14.03 -3.78
C LYS A 19 -2.41 -15.11 -2.73
N PRO A 20 -2.45 -14.76 -1.43
CA PRO A 20 -2.79 -15.73 -0.40
C PRO A 20 -4.22 -16.23 -0.58
N ASP A 21 -4.40 -17.53 -0.59
CA ASP A 21 -5.69 -18.18 -0.37
C ASP A 21 -5.75 -18.82 1.02
N ARG A 22 -6.90 -19.41 1.38
CA ARG A 22 -7.10 -20.03 2.70
C ARG A 22 -6.18 -21.23 2.97
N THR A 23 -5.55 -21.79 1.95
CA THR A 23 -4.65 -22.95 2.04
C THR A 23 -3.17 -22.57 1.95
N THR A 24 -2.87 -21.29 1.70
CA THR A 24 -1.51 -20.82 1.56
C THR A 24 -0.81 -20.84 2.91
N GLU A 25 0.24 -21.66 3.01
CA GLU A 25 1.07 -21.75 4.22
C GLU A 25 1.66 -20.39 4.59
N LEU A 26 1.47 -20.00 5.85
CA LEU A 26 2.02 -18.75 6.38
C LEU A 26 3.54 -18.66 6.23
N ALA A 27 4.24 -19.80 6.34
CA ALA A 27 5.69 -19.87 6.16
C ALA A 27 6.13 -19.47 4.74
N LYS A 28 5.32 -19.72 3.71
CA LYS A 28 5.63 -19.30 2.33
C LYS A 28 5.49 -17.78 2.19
N ILE A 29 4.43 -17.22 2.74
CA ILE A 29 4.18 -15.76 2.76
C ILE A 29 5.31 -15.05 3.52
N TYR A 30 5.69 -15.57 4.69
CA TYR A 30 6.80 -15.06 5.47
C TYR A 30 8.11 -15.06 4.68
N ARG A 31 8.48 -16.18 4.04
CA ARG A 31 9.73 -16.26 3.26
C ARG A 31 9.76 -15.27 2.11
N SER A 32 8.67 -15.14 1.35
CA SER A 32 8.58 -14.19 0.24
C SER A 32 8.70 -12.73 0.72
N LEU A 33 7.93 -12.35 1.75
CA LEU A 33 7.94 -10.98 2.27
C LEU A 33 9.26 -10.63 2.99
N ASN A 34 9.83 -11.55 3.75
CA ASN A 34 11.11 -11.33 4.42
C ASN A 34 12.27 -11.20 3.42
N ALA A 35 12.15 -11.80 2.23
CA ALA A 35 13.13 -11.63 1.14
C ALA A 35 12.88 -10.36 0.29
N SER A 36 11.75 -9.69 0.46
CA SER A 36 11.34 -8.53 -0.35
C SER A 36 11.82 -7.21 0.25
N ASP A 37 12.29 -6.29 -0.60
CA ASP A 37 12.67 -4.93 -0.18
C ASP A 37 11.49 -3.93 -0.24
N VAL A 38 10.47 -4.24 -1.04
CA VAL A 38 9.26 -3.44 -1.19
C VAL A 38 8.02 -4.33 -1.18
N MET A 39 7.01 -3.95 -0.41
CA MET A 39 5.67 -4.52 -0.50
C MET A 39 4.67 -3.44 -0.92
N VAL A 40 3.78 -3.79 -1.85
CA VAL A 40 2.63 -2.96 -2.21
C VAL A 40 1.34 -3.63 -1.71
N GLY A 41 0.68 -3.00 -0.73
CA GLY A 41 -0.62 -3.43 -0.20
C GLY A 41 -1.78 -2.75 -0.93
N VAL A 42 -2.66 -3.53 -1.57
CA VAL A 42 -3.74 -2.98 -2.42
C VAL A 42 -5.15 -3.11 -1.80
N HIS A 43 -5.40 -4.02 -0.84
CA HIS A 43 -6.51 -3.94 0.13
C HIS A 43 -6.46 -5.07 1.18
N GLY A 44 -7.21 -4.92 2.28
CA GLY A 44 -7.74 -6.03 3.09
C GLY A 44 -6.83 -6.62 4.16
N ALA A 45 -7.29 -7.73 4.75
CA ALA A 45 -6.60 -8.43 5.84
C ALA A 45 -5.22 -8.97 5.43
N ALA A 46 -5.03 -9.35 4.16
CA ALA A 46 -3.73 -9.81 3.66
C ALA A 46 -2.63 -8.74 3.71
N MET A 47 -3.00 -7.47 3.89
CA MET A 47 -2.06 -6.38 4.05
C MET A 47 -1.30 -6.46 5.37
N THR A 48 -1.86 -7.09 6.42
CA THR A 48 -1.19 -7.25 7.73
C THR A 48 0.12 -8.05 7.65
N HIS A 49 0.34 -8.81 6.58
CA HIS A 49 1.61 -9.51 6.38
C HIS A 49 2.81 -8.57 6.18
N PHE A 50 2.62 -7.24 6.07
CA PHE A 50 3.71 -6.26 6.14
C PHE A 50 4.58 -6.43 7.40
N LEU A 51 4.03 -7.01 8.47
CA LEU A 51 4.75 -7.38 9.69
C LEU A 51 5.91 -8.35 9.44
N PHE A 52 5.93 -9.05 8.31
CA PHE A 52 7.00 -9.97 7.90
C PHE A 52 8.11 -9.30 7.09
N LEU A 53 7.97 -8.01 6.76
CA LEU A 53 9.04 -7.25 6.12
C LEU A 53 10.18 -6.99 7.11
N ARG A 54 11.41 -6.98 6.59
CA ARG A 54 12.59 -6.63 7.36
C ARG A 54 12.66 -5.12 7.62
N PRO A 55 13.18 -4.67 8.78
CA PRO A 55 13.44 -3.25 9.01
C PRO A 55 14.25 -2.60 7.88
N GLY A 56 13.86 -1.37 7.54
CA GLY A 56 14.42 -0.60 6.43
C GLY A 56 13.99 -1.08 5.04
N SER A 57 12.99 -1.95 4.93
CA SER A 57 12.23 -2.20 3.70
C SER A 57 11.14 -1.13 3.52
N VAL A 58 10.55 -1.05 2.34
CA VAL A 58 9.49 -0.10 2.00
C VAL A 58 8.12 -0.77 2.00
N PHE A 59 7.15 -0.15 2.65
CA PHE A 59 5.75 -0.57 2.57
C PHE A 59 4.91 0.53 1.93
N ILE A 60 4.35 0.24 0.76
CA ILE A 60 3.48 1.14 0.00
C ILE A 60 2.04 0.69 0.17
N GLN A 61 1.20 1.52 0.77
CA GLN A 61 -0.23 1.24 0.94
C GLN A 61 -1.06 2.05 -0.05
N VAL A 62 -1.95 1.38 -0.79
CA VAL A 62 -3.06 2.05 -1.49
C VAL A 62 -4.12 2.40 -0.45
N ILE A 63 -4.44 3.68 -0.33
CA ILE A 63 -5.39 4.21 0.67
C ILE A 63 -6.70 4.56 -0.04
N PRO A 64 -7.78 3.78 0.16
CA PRO A 64 -9.11 4.10 -0.39
C PRO A 64 -9.65 5.45 0.11
N LEU A 65 -10.64 6.00 -0.60
CA LEU A 65 -11.33 7.22 -0.14
C LEU A 65 -11.89 7.03 1.26
N GLY A 66 -11.86 8.08 2.08
CA GLY A 66 -12.47 8.07 3.42
C GLY A 66 -11.78 7.17 4.44
N THR A 67 -10.61 6.60 4.13
CA THR A 67 -9.92 5.66 5.05
C THR A 67 -8.59 6.17 5.57
N ASP A 68 -8.25 7.45 5.38
CA ASP A 68 -6.98 8.06 5.76
C ASP A 68 -6.57 7.78 7.23
N TRP A 69 -7.46 8.08 8.16
CA TRP A 69 -7.22 7.83 9.59
C TRP A 69 -6.99 6.35 9.87
N ALA A 70 -7.85 5.47 9.33
CA ALA A 70 -7.72 4.03 9.52
C ALA A 70 -6.42 3.49 8.90
N ALA A 71 -6.03 3.97 7.71
CA ALA A 71 -4.79 3.60 7.06
C ALA A 71 -3.57 3.98 7.92
N GLN A 72 -3.57 5.20 8.45
CA GLN A 72 -2.50 5.68 9.31
C GLN A 72 -2.42 4.89 10.62
N THR A 73 -3.54 4.72 11.32
CA THR A 73 -3.59 4.05 12.63
C THR A 73 -3.29 2.56 12.54
N TYR A 74 -3.86 1.85 11.56
CA TYR A 74 -3.72 0.39 11.48
C TYR A 74 -2.46 -0.08 10.76
N TYR A 75 -1.85 0.76 9.92
CA TYR A 75 -0.74 0.33 9.07
C TYR A 75 0.41 1.32 9.05
N GLY A 76 0.15 2.61 8.89
CA GLY A 76 1.20 3.63 8.83
C GLY A 76 2.06 3.69 10.10
N GLU A 77 1.43 3.91 11.25
CA GLU A 77 2.14 3.97 12.55
C GLU A 77 2.83 2.65 12.91
N PRO A 78 2.18 1.47 12.80
CA PRO A 78 2.85 0.19 13.02
C PRO A 78 4.05 -0.04 12.08
N ALA A 79 3.93 0.28 10.79
CA ALA A 79 5.02 0.11 9.83
C ALA A 79 6.24 0.96 10.20
N ILE A 80 6.00 2.22 10.60
CA ILE A 80 7.08 3.11 11.08
C ILE A 80 7.74 2.55 12.34
N LYS A 81 6.94 2.06 13.31
CA LYS A 81 7.46 1.44 14.55
C LYS A 81 8.30 0.18 14.28
N LEU A 82 8.02 -0.55 13.21
CA LEU A 82 8.82 -1.69 12.75
C LEU A 82 10.06 -1.30 11.94
N GLY A 83 10.36 0.00 11.83
CA GLY A 83 11.50 0.50 11.09
C GLY A 83 11.31 0.46 9.57
N LEU A 84 10.08 0.34 9.07
CA LEU A 84 9.79 0.36 7.64
C LEU A 84 9.65 1.79 7.12
N LYS A 85 10.00 1.99 5.85
CA LYS A 85 9.65 3.20 5.11
C LYS A 85 8.21 3.10 4.64
N TYR A 86 7.29 3.75 5.34
CA TYR A 86 5.89 3.79 4.94
C TYR A 86 5.62 4.85 3.84
N ILE A 87 4.88 4.47 2.81
CA ILE A 87 4.43 5.34 1.71
C ILE A 87 2.93 5.14 1.46
N GLY A 88 2.12 6.11 1.87
CA GLY A 88 0.69 6.15 1.53
C GLY A 88 0.43 6.66 0.11
N TYR A 89 -0.31 5.89 -0.68
CA TYR A 89 -0.89 6.31 -1.95
C TYR A 89 -2.39 6.56 -1.77
N LYS A 90 -2.73 7.80 -1.38
CA LYS A 90 -4.13 8.24 -1.34
C LYS A 90 -4.67 8.37 -2.76
N ILE A 91 -5.73 7.61 -3.02
CA ILE A 91 -6.39 7.63 -4.32
C ILE A 91 -7.19 8.92 -4.50
N LEU A 92 -7.40 9.30 -5.76
CA LEU A 92 -8.36 10.32 -6.15
C LEU A 92 -9.74 9.71 -6.31
N PRO A 93 -10.81 10.53 -6.25
CA PRO A 93 -12.17 10.05 -6.51
C PRO A 93 -12.28 9.23 -7.80
N ARG A 94 -11.68 9.69 -8.90
CA ARG A 94 -11.73 9.02 -10.21
C ARG A 94 -11.11 7.62 -10.26
N GLU A 95 -10.27 7.27 -9.28
CA GLU A 95 -9.68 5.93 -9.15
C GLU A 95 -10.59 4.98 -8.35
N SER A 96 -11.69 5.47 -7.78
CA SER A 96 -12.67 4.71 -7.03
C SER A 96 -13.91 4.41 -7.87
N SER A 97 -14.50 3.23 -7.70
CA SER A 97 -15.84 2.92 -8.24
C SER A 97 -16.91 3.91 -7.75
N LEU A 98 -16.76 4.42 -6.52
CA LEU A 98 -17.70 5.36 -5.90
C LEU A 98 -17.90 6.63 -6.75
N TYR A 99 -16.91 7.02 -7.57
CA TYR A 99 -17.03 8.16 -8.46
C TYR A 99 -18.13 8.03 -9.51
N TYR A 100 -18.49 6.80 -9.86
CA TYR A 100 -19.56 6.50 -10.81
C TYR A 100 -20.88 6.14 -10.11
N ASP A 101 -20.81 5.74 -8.83
CA ASP A 101 -21.98 5.32 -8.05
C ASP A 101 -22.69 6.48 -7.34
N TYR A 102 -22.00 7.59 -7.09
CA TYR A 102 -22.49 8.76 -6.35
C TYR A 102 -22.49 10.03 -7.20
N ASP A 103 -23.33 11.00 -6.82
CA ASP A 103 -23.31 12.33 -7.43
C ASP A 103 -21.96 13.02 -7.19
N ARG A 104 -21.53 13.87 -8.15
CA ARG A 104 -20.24 14.58 -8.10
C ARG A 104 -20.08 15.52 -6.90
N HIS A 105 -21.18 15.93 -6.27
CA HIS A 105 -21.22 16.79 -5.09
C HIS A 105 -21.57 16.01 -3.83
N ASP A 106 -21.76 14.69 -3.91
CA ASP A 106 -22.05 13.86 -2.76
C ASP A 106 -20.88 13.91 -1.75
N PRO A 107 -21.15 14.06 -0.43
CA PRO A 107 -20.13 14.01 0.61
C PRO A 107 -19.24 12.76 0.55
N VAL A 108 -19.74 11.62 0.06
CA VAL A 108 -18.92 10.41 -0.13
C VAL A 108 -17.68 10.66 -0.99
N LEU A 109 -17.76 11.59 -1.95
CA LEU A 109 -16.65 11.95 -2.83
C LEU A 109 -15.95 13.23 -2.41
N ARG A 110 -16.70 14.21 -1.87
CA ARG A 110 -16.21 15.57 -1.61
C ARG A 110 -15.76 15.81 -0.18
N ASP A 111 -16.42 15.17 0.77
CA ASP A 111 -16.16 15.31 2.20
C ASP A 111 -16.28 13.95 2.92
N PRO A 112 -15.34 13.02 2.68
CA PRO A 112 -15.37 11.72 3.34
C PRO A 112 -15.28 11.81 4.87
N GLU A 113 -14.74 12.90 5.42
CA GLU A 113 -14.64 13.11 6.85
C GLU A 113 -16.02 13.30 7.50
N SER A 114 -16.94 14.06 6.89
CA SER A 114 -18.31 14.15 7.41
C SER A 114 -19.07 12.83 7.33
N VAL A 115 -18.78 11.99 6.34
CA VAL A 115 -19.32 10.63 6.28
C VAL A 115 -18.77 9.78 7.42
N ASN A 116 -17.47 9.88 7.71
CA ASN A 116 -16.82 9.13 8.80
C ASN A 116 -17.33 9.54 10.18
N LYS A 117 -17.76 10.79 10.37
CA LYS A 117 -18.40 11.26 11.62
C LYS A 117 -19.71 10.53 11.93
N LYS A 118 -20.33 9.85 10.96
CA LYS A 118 -21.54 9.03 11.17
C LYS A 118 -21.23 7.67 11.82
N GLY A 119 -19.96 7.35 12.04
CA GLY A 119 -19.52 6.15 12.75
C GLY A 119 -18.89 5.09 11.84
N TRP A 120 -18.16 4.17 12.46
CA TRP A 120 -17.34 3.16 11.78
C TRP A 120 -18.15 2.25 10.85
N ASP A 121 -19.37 1.86 11.22
CA ASP A 121 -20.19 0.98 10.38
C ASP A 121 -20.53 1.63 9.03
N TYR A 122 -20.78 2.94 9.02
CA TYR A 122 -20.99 3.71 7.78
C TYR A 122 -19.71 3.78 6.95
N THR A 123 -18.58 4.12 7.59
CA THR A 123 -17.26 4.16 6.94
C THR A 123 -16.93 2.83 6.27
N LYS A 124 -17.08 1.73 7.01
CA LYS A 124 -16.78 0.38 6.54
C LYS A 124 -17.66 0.02 5.35
N LYS A 125 -18.97 0.19 5.49
CA LYS A 125 -19.95 -0.16 4.45
C LYS A 125 -19.71 0.60 3.13
N ILE A 126 -19.35 1.87 3.20
CA ILE A 126 -19.15 2.70 2.01
C ILE A 126 -17.75 2.52 1.43
N TYR A 127 -16.72 2.70 2.26
CA TYR A 127 -15.35 2.84 1.77
C TYR A 127 -14.52 1.57 1.79
N LEU A 128 -14.86 0.59 2.63
CA LEU A 128 -14.11 -0.68 2.72
C LEU A 128 -14.80 -1.82 1.97
N GLU A 129 -16.14 -1.88 1.97
CA GLU A 129 -16.90 -2.98 1.38
C GLU A 129 -17.36 -2.72 -0.06
N LYS A 130 -17.73 -1.48 -0.40
CA LYS A 130 -18.31 -1.13 -1.71
C LYS A 130 -17.34 -0.52 -2.72
N GLN A 131 -16.13 -0.20 -2.29
CA GLN A 131 -15.16 0.53 -3.09
C GLN A 131 -14.20 -0.43 -3.81
N THR A 132 -14.16 -0.35 -5.13
CA THR A 132 -13.11 -0.96 -5.94
C THR A 132 -12.16 0.11 -6.45
N VAL A 133 -10.84 -0.15 -6.37
CA VAL A 133 -9.80 0.80 -6.79
C VAL A 133 -9.22 0.43 -8.15
N ARG A 134 -9.12 1.43 -9.03
CA ARG A 134 -8.39 1.38 -10.30
C ARG A 134 -7.26 2.39 -10.25
N LEU A 135 -6.04 1.91 -10.03
CA LEU A 135 -4.86 2.76 -9.87
C LEU A 135 -4.55 3.54 -11.15
N ASP A 136 -4.33 4.84 -10.98
CA ASP A 136 -3.64 5.67 -11.96
C ASP A 136 -2.16 5.31 -11.94
N LEU A 137 -1.73 4.52 -12.94
CA LEU A 137 -0.36 4.03 -13.03
C LEU A 137 0.67 5.16 -13.17
N LYS A 138 0.33 6.29 -13.81
CA LYS A 138 1.25 7.43 -13.94
C LYS A 138 1.50 8.10 -12.59
N ARG A 139 0.48 8.16 -11.73
CA ARG A 139 0.64 8.68 -10.37
C ARG A 139 1.30 7.66 -9.45
N PHE A 140 0.94 6.39 -9.60
CA PHE A 140 1.47 5.30 -8.78
C PHE A 140 2.97 5.04 -9.07
N SER A 141 3.41 5.16 -10.33
CA SER A 141 4.83 5.00 -10.70
C SER A 141 5.77 5.89 -9.88
N ARG A 142 5.34 7.12 -9.57
CA ARG A 142 6.12 8.04 -8.73
C ARG A 142 6.35 7.52 -7.31
N ARG A 143 5.46 6.67 -6.79
CA ARG A 143 5.65 6.02 -5.48
C ARG A 143 6.64 4.88 -5.57
N LEU A 144 6.60 4.11 -6.65
CA LEU A 144 7.59 3.06 -6.92
C LEU A 144 8.99 3.64 -7.13
N ILE A 145 9.12 4.71 -7.91
CA ILE A 145 10.41 5.41 -8.11
C ILE A 145 10.95 5.91 -6.76
N ARG A 146 10.11 6.55 -5.94
CA ARG A 146 10.53 6.99 -4.60
C ARG A 146 11.00 5.84 -3.70
N ALA A 147 10.37 4.67 -3.81
CA ALA A 147 10.79 3.48 -3.09
C ALA A 147 12.14 2.96 -3.61
N TYR A 148 12.33 2.95 -4.93
CA TYR A 148 13.57 2.56 -5.58
C TYR A 148 14.74 3.47 -5.15
N ASP A 149 14.55 4.79 -5.25
CA ASP A 149 15.56 5.79 -4.87
C ASP A 149 15.96 5.65 -3.40
N TYR A 150 14.98 5.41 -2.52
CA TYR A 150 15.24 5.15 -1.10
C TYR A 150 16.14 3.94 -0.90
N LEU A 151 15.85 2.82 -1.58
CA LEU A 151 16.65 1.59 -1.48
C LEU A 151 18.07 1.78 -2.03
N VAL A 152 18.21 2.44 -3.19
CA VAL A 152 19.54 2.72 -3.78
C VAL A 152 20.37 3.61 -2.86
N SER A 153 19.77 4.67 -2.31
CA SER A 153 20.47 5.57 -1.38
C SER A 153 20.94 4.86 -0.11
N LYS A 154 20.17 3.88 0.39
CA LYS A 154 20.51 3.08 1.57
C LYS A 154 21.65 2.11 1.28
N SER A 155 21.65 1.45 0.12
CA SER A 155 22.71 0.53 -0.29
C SER A 155 24.06 1.22 -0.50
N GLY A 156 24.05 2.50 -0.91
CA GLY A 156 25.25 3.34 -0.99
C GLY A 156 25.81 3.81 0.36
N GLN A 157 25.08 3.61 1.47
CA GLN A 157 25.50 3.99 2.82
C GLN A 157 26.02 2.83 3.67
N VAL A 158 26.19 1.63 3.11
CA VAL A 158 26.87 0.54 3.81
C VAL A 158 28.33 0.96 4.03
N PRO A 159 28.80 1.19 5.28
CA PRO A 159 30.23 1.34 5.51
C PRO A 159 30.86 0.03 5.06
N SER A 160 31.83 0.13 4.15
CA SER A 160 32.71 -0.97 3.87
C SER A 160 33.30 -1.45 5.21
N LEU A 161 32.82 -2.57 5.72
CA LEU A 161 33.57 -3.39 6.66
C LEU A 161 34.74 -3.97 5.86
N GLN A 162 35.73 -3.12 5.63
CA GLN A 162 37.07 -3.56 5.30
C GLN A 162 37.64 -4.18 6.58
N ALA A 163 37.91 -5.47 6.45
CA ALA A 163 38.90 -6.27 7.16
C ALA A 163 39.79 -5.51 8.17
N GLN A 164 39.75 -5.97 9.42
CA GLN A 164 40.95 -6.38 10.18
C GLN A 164 40.58 -7.60 11.03
#